data_AF-A0A918N1U5-F1
#
_entry.id   AF-A0A918N1U5-F1
#
_cell.length_a   1.000
_cell.length_b   1.000
_cell.length_c   1.000
_cell.angle_alpha   90.00
_cell.angle_beta   90.00
_cell.angle_gamma   90.00
#
_symmetry.space_group_name_H-M   'P 1'
#
loop_
_entity.id
_entity.type
_entity.pdbx_description
1 polymer ?
#
loop_
_entity_poly.entity_id
_entity_poly.type
_entity_poly.pdbx_seq_one_letter_code
_entity_poly.pdbx_strand_id
1 'polypeptide(L)'
;MELAACKIEIDPQFAPDFQSFKRKTLISVESKINIIKNSVFQAGLPLEAELLDLVYQDHDALGHDAEAKSLGILKSRIHPDIYMNELLTGMRVIHQVLPYIMKKLDIYDDFRLDKSEF
;
A
#
# COMPACT_ATOMS: atom_id res chain seq x y z
N MET A 1 -7.98 -5.13 13.62
CA MET A 1 -8.44 -6.47 13.19
C MET A 1 -8.95 -7.20 14.42
N GLU A 2 -10.26 -7.45 14.54
CA GLU A 2 -10.79 -8.30 15.60
C GLU A 2 -10.95 -9.72 15.06
N LEU A 3 -10.14 -10.64 15.55
CA LEU A 3 -10.06 -12.02 15.04
C LEU A 3 -11.28 -12.89 15.41
N ALA A 4 -12.17 -12.38 16.25
CA ALA A 4 -13.41 -13.02 16.60
C ALA A 4 -14.46 -11.96 16.97
N ALA A 5 -15.58 -11.96 16.25
CA ALA A 5 -16.78 -11.21 16.62
C ALA A 5 -17.59 -12.06 17.60
N CYS A 6 -17.13 -12.16 18.86
CA CYS A 6 -17.93 -12.77 19.91
C CYS A 6 -18.70 -11.66 20.63
N LYS A 7 -20.03 -11.68 20.48
CA LYS A 7 -20.97 -10.67 21.02
C LYS A 7 -21.24 -10.90 22.52
N ILE A 8 -20.21 -11.24 23.28
CA ILE A 8 -20.31 -11.62 24.68
C ILE A 8 -19.48 -10.63 25.48
N GLU A 9 -20.11 -9.97 26.46
CA GLU A 9 -19.38 -9.18 27.45
C GLU A 9 -18.59 -10.13 28.35
N ILE A 10 -17.28 -9.93 28.39
CA ILE A 10 -16.37 -10.84 29.09
C ILE A 10 -16.28 -10.39 30.53
N ASP A 11 -16.84 -11.19 31.44
CA ASP A 11 -16.74 -10.95 32.87
C ASP A 11 -15.28 -11.15 33.34
N PRO A 12 -14.63 -10.12 33.91
CA PRO A 12 -13.29 -10.23 34.48
C PRO A 12 -13.16 -11.31 35.56
N GLN A 13 -14.26 -11.72 36.20
CA GLN A 13 -14.27 -12.80 37.19
C GLN A 13 -14.10 -14.18 36.55
N PHE A 14 -14.55 -14.37 35.31
CA PHE A 14 -14.48 -15.65 34.60
C PHE A 14 -13.20 -15.78 33.76
N ALA A 15 -12.67 -14.66 33.24
CA ALA A 15 -11.50 -14.67 32.37
C ALA A 15 -10.53 -13.49 32.66
N PRO A 16 -9.79 -13.53 33.78
CA PRO A 16 -8.92 -12.42 34.21
C PRO A 16 -7.79 -12.11 33.22
N ASP A 17 -7.27 -13.11 32.51
CA ASP A 17 -6.17 -12.97 31.55
C ASP A 17 -6.62 -12.85 30.09
N PHE A 18 -7.92 -12.67 29.83
CA PHE A 18 -8.44 -12.62 28.47
C PHE A 18 -7.76 -11.55 27.61
N GLN A 19 -7.46 -10.39 28.19
CA GLN A 19 -6.82 -9.30 27.45
C GLN A 19 -5.38 -9.65 27.04
N SER A 20 -4.63 -10.31 27.92
CA SER A 20 -3.30 -10.84 27.62
C SER A 20 -3.36 -11.92 26.54
N PHE A 21 -4.35 -12.81 26.60
CA PHE A 21 -4.60 -13.84 25.58
C PHE A 21 -4.98 -13.23 24.23
N LYS A 22 -5.92 -12.27 24.19
CA LYS A 22 -6.32 -11.54 22.98
C LYS A 22 -5.10 -10.90 22.32
N ARG A 23 -4.27 -10.20 23.11
CA ARG A 23 -3.04 -9.58 22.61
C ARG A 23 -2.06 -10.61 22.03
N LYS A 24 -1.76 -11.69 22.76
CA LYS A 24 -0.86 -12.76 22.28
C LYS A 24 -1.37 -13.40 20.99
N THR A 25 -2.67 -13.65 20.91
CA THR A 25 -3.32 -14.25 19.74
C THR A 25 -3.25 -13.31 18.54
N LEU A 26 -3.54 -12.02 18.73
CA LEU A 26 -3.41 -11.00 17.68
C LEU A 26 -1.98 -10.95 17.13
N ILE A 27 -0.98 -10.85 18.01
CA ILE A 27 0.43 -10.84 17.62
C ILE A 27 0.82 -12.12 16.86
N SER A 28 0.36 -13.28 17.33
CA SER A 28 0.66 -14.56 16.67
C SER A 28 0.05 -14.64 15.27
N VAL A 29 -1.19 -14.20 15.10
CA VAL A 29 -1.85 -14.20 13.79
C VAL A 29 -1.20 -13.19 12.86
N GLU A 30 -0.91 -11.98 13.33
CA GLU A 30 -0.19 -10.97 12.57
C GLU A 30 1.18 -11.49 12.08
N SER A 31 1.93 -12.16 12.96
CA SER A 31 3.20 -12.80 12.60
C SER A 31 3.03 -13.84 11.49
N LYS A 32 2.01 -14.70 11.58
CA LYS A 32 1.72 -15.72 10.54
C LYS A 32 1.33 -15.09 9.21
N ILE A 33 0.49 -14.06 9.24
CA ILE A 33 0.13 -13.29 8.02
C ILE A 33 1.38 -12.69 7.41
N ASN A 34 2.28 -12.10 8.21
CA ASN A 34 3.52 -11.53 7.71
C ASN A 34 4.46 -12.57 7.10
N ILE A 35 4.49 -13.80 7.61
CA ILE A 35 5.26 -14.89 6.99
C ILE A 35 4.71 -15.20 5.59
N ILE A 36 3.39 -15.33 5.45
CA ILE A 36 2.74 -15.59 4.16
C ILE A 36 2.97 -14.43 3.18
N LYS A 37 2.81 -13.19 3.65
CA LYS A 37 3.10 -11.99 2.84
C LYS A 37 4.54 -11.98 2.34
N ASN A 38 5.50 -12.27 3.22
CA ASN A 38 6.91 -12.31 2.83
C ASN A 38 7.21 -13.46 1.86
N SER A 39 6.61 -14.65 2.03
CA SER A 39 6.83 -15.76 1.09
C SER A 39 6.28 -15.46 -0.30
N VAL A 40 5.10 -14.82 -0.36
CA VAL A 40 4.45 -14.46 -1.61
C VAL A 40 5.19 -13.31 -2.30
N PHE A 41 5.66 -12.33 -1.53
CA PHE A 41 6.54 -11.26 -2.01
C PHE A 41 7.85 -11.81 -2.60
N GLN A 42 8.49 -12.78 -1.94
CA GLN A 42 9.71 -13.42 -2.46
C GLN A 42 9.45 -14.23 -3.73
N ALA A 43 8.25 -14.78 -3.89
CA ALA A 43 7.83 -15.50 -5.09
C ALA A 43 7.45 -14.56 -6.25
N GLY A 44 7.41 -13.24 -6.04
CA GLY A 44 7.01 -12.26 -7.06
C GLY A 44 5.53 -12.37 -7.44
N LEU A 45 4.69 -12.91 -6.56
CA LEU A 45 3.26 -13.03 -6.80
C LEU A 45 2.54 -11.98 -5.95
N PRO A 46 1.57 -11.22 -6.51
CA PRO A 46 0.73 -10.34 -5.71
C PRO A 46 -0.38 -11.14 -5.01
N LEU A 47 -0.68 -10.78 -3.76
CA LEU A 47 -1.85 -11.32 -3.04
C LEU A 47 -3.13 -10.67 -3.57
N GLU A 48 -4.15 -11.47 -3.85
CA GLU A 48 -5.47 -10.95 -4.30
C GLU A 48 -6.04 -9.92 -3.33
N ALA A 49 -5.86 -10.11 -2.03
CA ALA A 49 -6.29 -9.15 -1.02
C ALA A 49 -5.55 -7.81 -1.12
N GLU A 50 -4.26 -7.80 -1.49
CA GLU A 50 -3.48 -6.56 -1.69
C GLU A 50 -3.86 -5.88 -3.01
N LEU A 51 -4.21 -6.63 -4.05
CA LEU A 51 -4.77 -6.10 -5.29
C LEU A 51 -6.15 -5.47 -5.08
N LEU A 52 -7.00 -6.11 -4.29
CA LEU A 52 -8.31 -5.57 -3.91
C LEU A 52 -8.19 -4.29 -3.09
N ASP A 53 -7.24 -4.24 -2.15
CA ASP A 53 -6.94 -3.03 -1.38
C ASP A 53 -6.53 -1.88 -2.32
N LEU A 54 -5.76 -2.16 -3.37
CA LEU A 54 -5.41 -1.18 -4.40
C LEU A 54 -6.62 -0.58 -5.13
N VAL A 55 -7.58 -1.42 -5.49
CA VAL A 55 -8.75 -1.01 -6.28
C VAL A 55 -9.72 -0.17 -5.44
N TYR A 56 -9.76 -0.40 -4.13
CA TYR A 56 -10.66 0.30 -3.22
C TYR A 56 -10.03 1.47 -2.47
N GLN A 57 -8.70 1.59 -2.48
CA GLN A 57 -8.01 2.70 -1.84
C GLN A 57 -8.09 3.99 -2.67
N ASP A 58 -8.13 5.11 -1.95
CA ASP A 58 -8.06 6.45 -2.54
C ASP A 58 -6.67 6.66 -3.18
N HIS A 59 -6.61 7.44 -4.25
CA HIS A 59 -5.40 7.61 -5.09
C HIS A 59 -4.15 8.05 -4.28
N ASP A 60 -4.33 8.75 -3.17
CA ASP A 60 -3.25 9.25 -2.32
C ASP A 60 -2.76 8.23 -1.27
N ALA A 61 -3.52 7.17 -1.01
CA ALA A 61 -3.21 6.20 0.05
C ALA A 61 -1.91 5.43 -0.24
N LEU A 62 -1.66 5.08 -1.50
CA LEU A 62 -0.41 4.45 -1.92
C LEU A 62 0.79 5.38 -1.80
N GLY A 63 0.60 6.67 -2.10
CA GLY A 63 1.63 7.68 -1.93
C GLY A 63 2.08 7.78 -0.47
N HIS A 64 1.11 7.86 0.44
CA HIS A 64 1.38 7.89 1.88
C HIS A 64 2.07 6.63 2.40
N ASP A 65 1.67 5.45 1.94
CA ASP A 65 2.33 4.20 2.34
C ASP A 65 3.75 4.08 1.75
N ALA A 66 3.98 4.60 0.54
CA ALA A 66 5.31 4.66 -0.08
C ALA A 66 6.23 5.66 0.63
N GLU A 67 5.73 6.84 1.03
CA GLU A 67 6.47 7.83 1.81
C GLU A 67 6.82 7.30 3.20
N ALA A 68 5.86 6.67 3.88
CA ALA A 68 6.09 6.02 5.16
C ALA A 68 7.19 4.95 5.05
N LYS A 69 7.21 4.17 3.95
CA LYS A 69 8.26 3.20 3.66
C LYS A 69 9.62 3.87 3.40
N SER A 70 9.66 4.98 2.66
CA SER A 70 10.90 5.76 2.44
C SER A 70 11.46 6.35 3.74
N LEU A 71 10.58 6.65 4.71
CA LEU A 71 10.94 7.10 6.06
C LEU A 71 11.26 5.93 7.03
N GLY A 72 11.31 4.69 6.53
CA GLY A 72 11.68 3.50 7.31
C GLY A 72 10.54 2.88 8.12
N ILE A 73 9.29 3.35 7.97
CA ILE A 73 8.11 2.80 8.63
C ILE A 73 7.65 1.57 7.83
N LEU A 74 8.06 0.38 8.25
CA LEU A 74 7.69 -0.90 7.63
C LEU A 74 6.31 -1.36 8.10
N LYS A 75 5.23 -0.75 7.58
CA LYS A 75 3.86 -1.18 7.90
C LYS A 75 3.26 -2.13 6.86
N SER A 76 3.61 -1.98 5.58
CA SER A 76 3.26 -2.92 4.51
C SER A 76 4.35 -2.88 3.42
N ARG A 77 4.74 -4.04 2.89
CA ARG A 77 5.60 -4.10 1.70
C ARG A 77 4.69 -4.19 0.49
N ILE A 78 4.41 -3.05 -0.14
CA ILE A 78 3.72 -3.01 -1.44
C ILE A 78 4.58 -3.80 -2.45
N HIS A 79 3.93 -4.69 -3.20
CA HIS A 79 4.58 -5.50 -4.23
C HIS A 79 5.21 -4.61 -5.32
N PRO A 80 6.42 -4.93 -5.84
CA PRO A 80 7.09 -4.09 -6.83
C PRO A 80 6.26 -3.86 -8.10
N ASP A 81 5.57 -4.88 -8.60
CA ASP A 81 4.77 -4.76 -9.82
C ASP A 81 3.55 -3.85 -9.64
N ILE A 82 2.96 -3.87 -8.44
CA ILE A 82 1.84 -3.01 -8.08
C ILE A 82 2.31 -1.54 -8.06
N TYR A 83 3.43 -1.30 -7.38
CA TYR A 83 4.05 0.02 -7.33
C TYR A 83 4.44 0.54 -8.72
N MET A 84 5.00 -0.33 -9.57
CA MET A 84 5.35 0.01 -10.95
C MET A 84 4.12 0.33 -11.79
N ASN A 85 3.02 -0.40 -11.63
CA ASN A 85 1.80 -0.13 -12.40
C ASN A 85 1.20 1.25 -12.06
N GLU A 86 1.19 1.63 -10.79
CA GLU A 86 0.77 2.95 -10.33
C GLU A 86 1.63 4.07 -10.92
N LEU A 87 2.96 3.94 -10.85
CA LEU A 87 3.89 4.89 -11.46
C LEU A 87 3.67 5.02 -12.97
N LEU A 88 3.54 3.91 -13.68
CA LEU A 88 3.33 3.90 -15.13
C LEU A 88 1.99 4.53 -15.51
N THR A 89 0.95 4.31 -14.69
CA THR A 89 -0.37 4.91 -14.90
C THR A 89 -0.33 6.42 -14.70
N GLY A 90 0.30 6.89 -13.62
CA GLY A 90 0.51 8.33 -13.38
C GLY A 90 1.33 8.99 -14.49
N MET A 91 2.45 8.38 -14.90
CA MET A 91 3.25 8.84 -16.03
C MET A 91 2.41 8.93 -17.32
N ARG A 92 1.57 7.93 -17.60
CA ARG A 92 0.71 7.94 -18.79
C ARG A 92 -0.29 9.10 -18.77
N VAL A 93 -0.89 9.37 -17.62
CA VAL A 93 -1.79 10.53 -17.45
C VAL A 93 -1.04 11.83 -17.65
N ILE A 94 0.15 11.99 -17.05
CA ILE A 94 0.99 13.18 -17.26
C ILE A 94 1.33 13.36 -18.74
N HIS A 95 1.75 12.30 -19.43
CA HIS A 95 2.05 12.34 -20.86
C HIS A 95 0.84 12.73 -21.73
N GLN A 96 -0.38 12.43 -21.28
CA GLN A 96 -1.60 12.83 -21.98
C GLN A 96 -1.96 14.29 -21.69
N VAL A 97 -1.93 14.73 -20.43
CA VAL A 97 -2.45 16.03 -20.00
C VAL A 97 -1.42 17.15 -20.20
N LEU A 98 -0.14 16.89 -19.93
CA LEU A 98 0.94 17.88 -19.98
C LEU A 98 1.05 18.58 -21.36
N PRO A 99 0.95 17.88 -22.52
CA PRO A 99 0.92 18.55 -23.82
C PRO A 99 -0.22 19.56 -23.98
N TYR A 100 -1.41 19.29 -23.44
CA TYR A 100 -2.53 20.23 -23.51
C TYR A 100 -2.31 21.45 -22.61
N ILE A 101 -1.71 21.25 -21.43
CA ILE A 101 -1.32 22.35 -20.53
C ILE A 101 -0.28 23.23 -21.22
N MET A 102 0.77 22.63 -21.78
CA MET A 102 1.83 23.34 -22.49
C MET A 102 1.31 24.12 -23.71
N LYS A 103 0.35 23.56 -24.45
CA LYS A 103 -0.33 24.27 -25.55
C LYS A 103 -1.14 25.46 -25.05
N LYS A 104 -1.82 25.35 -23.90
CA LYS A 104 -2.53 26.49 -23.30
C LYS A 104 -1.60 27.60 -22.80
N LEU A 105 -0.40 27.23 -22.40
CA LEU A 105 0.63 28.16 -21.93
C LEU A 105 1.53 28.70 -23.06
N ASP A 106 1.29 28.28 -24.31
CA ASP A 106 2.04 28.68 -25.50
C ASP A 106 3.55 28.34 -25.44
N ILE A 107 3.93 27.32 -24.69
CA ILE A 107 5.32 26.86 -24.51
C ILE A 107 5.61 25.53 -25.21
N TYR A 108 4.62 24.95 -25.90
CA TYR A 108 4.72 23.60 -26.45
C TYR A 108 5.80 23.48 -27.53
N ASP A 109 5.90 24.47 -28.41
CA ASP A 109 6.84 24.45 -29.54
C ASP A 109 8.28 24.78 -29.10
N ASP A 110 8.44 25.50 -27.99
CA ASP A 110 9.75 25.87 -27.43
C ASP A 110 10.32 24.80 -26.49
N PHE A 111 9.48 23.89 -26.00
CA PHE A 111 9.92 22.85 -25.09
C PHE A 111 10.85 21.86 -25.78
N ARG A 112 12.05 21.69 -25.23
CA ARG A 112 13.00 20.66 -25.62
C ARG A 112 13.42 19.90 -24.40
N LEU A 113 13.28 18.58 -24.46
CA LEU A 113 13.79 17.69 -23.43
C LEU A 113 15.32 17.68 -23.50
N ASP A 114 15.97 18.21 -22.47
CA ASP A 114 17.42 18.07 -22.32
C ASP A 114 17.73 16.61 -21.92
N LYS A 115 18.52 15.93 -22.75
CA LYS A 115 18.91 14.53 -22.53
C LYS A 115 20.28 14.39 -21.87
N SER A 116 20.94 15.50 -21.53
CA SER A 116 22.28 15.48 -20.93
C SER A 116 22.26 15.20 -19.42
N GLU A 117 21.10 15.32 -18.77
CA GLU A 117 20.90 15.01 -17.35
C GLU A 117 20.31 13.62 -17.07
N PHE A 118 20.18 12.76 -18.09
CA PHE A 118 19.62 11.40 -17.99
C PHE A 118 20.60 10.30 -18.41
#